data_AF-Q47NM6-F1
#
_entry.id   AF-Q47NM6-F1
#
_cell.length_a   1.000
_cell.length_b   1.000
_cell.length_c   1.000
_cell.angle_alpha   90.00
_cell.angle_beta   90.00
_cell.angle_gamma   90.00
#
_symmetry.space_group_name_H-M   'P 1'
#
loop_
_entity.id
_entity.type
_entity.pdbx_description
1 polymer ?
#
loop_
_entity_poly.entity_id
_entity_poly.type
_entity_poly.pdbx_seq_one_letter_code
_entity_poly.pdbx_strand_id
1 'polypeptide(L)'
;MQRRIINRADLDTLTKADLIVLSADSPGITELVNAHCVTTGQVWLNVCYVNDIAVWGPLVIPGVTGCWACQRLTARDSPGNTELDILISRINSRYQSPSHGSTNMPAAALASLDVLKYLGGFGSVQSLNRKVGLWTHELRLDEQSSPRNPECPASGSMRASSKSSV
;
A
#
# COMPACT_ATOMS: atom_id res chain seq x y z
N MET A 1 -22.83 -12.06 -3.79
CA MET A 1 -23.03 -10.75 -3.13
C MET A 1 -21.66 -10.10 -3.00
N GLN A 2 -21.41 -8.99 -3.71
CA GLN A 2 -20.14 -8.25 -3.60
C GLN A 2 -20.17 -7.44 -2.31
N ARG A 3 -19.35 -7.81 -1.33
CA ARG A 3 -19.23 -7.06 -0.06
C ARG A 3 -18.29 -5.86 -0.28
N ARG A 4 -18.70 -4.69 0.17
CA ARG A 4 -17.84 -3.49 0.16
C ARG A 4 -17.05 -3.43 1.46
N ILE A 5 -15.78 -3.03 1.38
CA ILE A 5 -14.94 -2.74 2.55
C ILE A 5 -14.95 -1.23 2.74
N ILE A 6 -15.63 -0.74 3.78
CA ILE A 6 -15.75 0.70 4.05
C ILE A 6 -15.28 1.09 5.45
N ASN A 7 -15.14 0.11 6.36
CA ASN A 7 -14.67 0.33 7.71
C ASN A 7 -13.88 -0.89 8.23
N ARG A 8 -13.36 -0.80 9.47
CA ARG A 8 -12.53 -1.86 10.05
C ARG A 8 -13.31 -3.15 10.31
N ALA A 9 -14.58 -3.06 10.70
CA ALA A 9 -15.42 -4.22 10.97
C ALA A 9 -15.64 -5.06 9.70
N ASP A 10 -15.57 -4.46 8.51
CA ASP A 10 -15.59 -5.22 7.26
C ASP A 10 -14.31 -6.05 7.07
N LEU A 11 -13.16 -5.51 7.46
CA LEU A 11 -11.87 -6.21 7.38
C LEU A 11 -11.79 -7.39 8.37
N ASP A 12 -12.44 -7.28 9.53
CA ASP A 12 -12.51 -8.37 10.53
C ASP A 12 -13.23 -9.62 10.00
N THR A 13 -13.98 -9.50 8.89
CA THR A 13 -14.68 -10.62 8.26
C THR A 13 -13.86 -11.34 7.20
N LEU A 14 -12.67 -10.84 6.87
CA LEU A 14 -11.76 -11.53 5.97
C LEU A 14 -11.27 -12.82 6.62
N THR A 15 -11.18 -13.87 5.82
CA THR A 15 -10.56 -15.14 6.24
C THR A 15 -9.10 -14.88 6.62
N LYS A 16 -8.61 -15.58 7.65
CA LYS A 16 -7.19 -15.56 8.01
C LYS A 16 -6.33 -15.94 6.81
N ALA A 17 -5.28 -15.15 6.58
CA ALA A 17 -4.32 -15.35 5.51
C ALA A 17 -2.91 -15.00 6.00
N ASP A 18 -1.88 -15.59 5.41
CA ASP A 18 -0.49 -15.22 5.71
C ASP A 18 -0.16 -13.80 5.25
N LEU A 19 -0.83 -13.33 4.19
CA LEU A 19 -0.62 -12.00 3.61
C LEU A 19 -1.91 -11.51 2.93
N ILE A 20 -2.20 -10.21 3.06
CA ILE A 20 -3.25 -9.51 2.30
C ILE A 20 -2.63 -8.72 1.15
N VAL A 21 -3.15 -8.86 -0.06
CA VAL A 21 -2.82 -7.97 -1.19
C VAL A 21 -3.91 -6.92 -1.32
N LEU A 22 -3.56 -5.64 -1.15
CA LEU A 22 -4.45 -4.53 -1.38
C LEU A 22 -4.27 -3.98 -2.80
N SER A 23 -5.23 -4.29 -3.67
CA SER A 23 -5.33 -3.82 -5.06
C SER A 23 -6.60 -2.98 -5.32
N ALA A 24 -7.15 -2.35 -4.28
CA ALA A 24 -8.30 -1.46 -4.36
C ALA A 24 -7.86 0.01 -4.20
N ASP A 25 -8.61 0.92 -4.81
CA ASP A 25 -8.25 2.34 -4.98
C ASP A 25 -9.34 3.31 -4.50
N SER A 26 -10.36 2.80 -3.79
CA SER A 26 -11.36 3.67 -3.17
C SER A 26 -10.71 4.62 -2.17
N PRO A 27 -11.13 5.90 -2.09
CA PRO A 27 -10.52 6.87 -1.19
C PRO A 27 -10.43 6.37 0.26
N GLY A 28 -9.25 6.47 0.87
CA GLY A 28 -9.00 6.08 2.27
C GLY A 28 -8.84 4.58 2.51
N ILE A 29 -8.98 3.71 1.50
CA ILE A 29 -8.88 2.26 1.70
C ILE A 29 -7.49 1.82 2.18
N THR A 30 -6.43 2.47 1.70
CA THR A 30 -5.04 2.13 2.05
C THR A 30 -4.76 2.46 3.51
N GLU A 31 -5.20 3.62 3.99
CA GLU A 31 -5.10 4.02 5.39
C GLU A 31 -5.91 3.08 6.30
N LEU A 32 -7.11 2.70 5.86
CA LEU A 32 -7.99 1.78 6.58
C LEU A 32 -7.34 0.39 6.74
N VAL A 33 -6.84 -0.18 5.64
CA VAL A 33 -6.17 -1.48 5.62
C VAL A 33 -4.89 -1.43 6.43
N ASN A 34 -4.06 -0.39 6.25
CA ASN A 34 -2.85 -0.22 7.04
C ASN A 34 -3.15 -0.22 8.54
N ALA A 35 -4.15 0.56 8.96
CA ALA A 35 -4.50 0.68 10.37
C ALA A 35 -5.03 -0.65 10.94
N HIS A 36 -5.83 -1.40 10.18
CA HIS A 36 -6.27 -2.73 10.59
C HIS A 36 -5.10 -3.70 10.69
N CYS A 37 -4.29 -3.84 9.63
CA CYS A 37 -3.20 -4.80 9.56
C CYS A 37 -2.11 -4.55 10.61
N VAL A 38 -1.78 -3.29 10.88
CA VAL A 38 -0.85 -2.92 11.95
C VAL A 38 -1.41 -3.31 13.31
N THR A 39 -2.70 -3.06 13.58
CA THR A 39 -3.33 -3.44 14.86
C THR A 39 -3.42 -4.96 15.05
N THR A 40 -3.71 -5.72 13.99
CA THR A 40 -3.89 -7.18 14.08
C THR A 40 -2.62 -7.98 13.86
N GLY A 41 -1.52 -7.33 13.50
CA GLY A 41 -0.26 -7.99 13.14
C GLY A 41 -0.31 -8.71 11.78
N GLN A 42 -1.31 -8.42 10.94
CA GLN A 42 -1.47 -8.99 9.61
C GLN A 42 -0.47 -8.38 8.64
N VAL A 43 0.24 -9.22 7.90
CA VAL A 43 1.14 -8.78 6.82
C VAL A 43 0.31 -8.37 5.61
N TRP A 44 0.69 -7.29 4.95
CA TRP A 44 0.00 -6.85 3.74
C TRP A 44 0.92 -6.13 2.74
N LEU A 45 0.53 -6.18 1.46
CA LEU A 45 1.22 -5.55 0.34
C LEU A 45 0.24 -4.62 -0.40
N ASN A 46 0.67 -3.40 -0.70
CA ASN A 46 -0.06 -2.53 -1.63
C ASN A 46 0.37 -2.80 -3.08
N VAL A 47 -0.58 -2.79 -4.01
CA VAL A 47 -0.34 -2.79 -5.45
C VAL A 47 -1.36 -1.89 -6.13
N CYS A 48 -0.90 -1.01 -7.02
CA CYS A 48 -1.77 -0.10 -7.74
C CYS A 48 -1.08 0.41 -9.01
N TYR A 49 -1.64 1.46 -9.58
CA TYR A 49 -1.01 2.25 -10.62
C TYR A 49 -1.36 3.71 -10.38
N VAL A 50 -0.49 4.62 -10.86
CA VAL A 50 -0.75 6.05 -10.88
C VAL A 50 -0.65 6.47 -12.34
N ASN A 51 -1.80 6.58 -13.01
CA ASN A 51 -1.87 6.70 -14.46
C ASN A 51 -1.06 5.59 -15.17
N ASP A 52 0.05 5.96 -15.81
CA ASP A 52 0.95 5.10 -16.60
C ASP A 52 2.13 4.53 -15.79
N ILE A 53 2.13 4.72 -14.47
CA ILE A 53 3.15 4.20 -13.56
C ILE A 53 2.61 2.96 -12.86
N ALA A 54 3.28 1.82 -13.06
CA ALA A 54 2.99 0.58 -12.35
C ALA A 54 3.58 0.63 -10.94
N VAL A 55 2.80 0.35 -9.90
CA VAL A 55 3.24 0.58 -8.50
C VAL A 55 3.00 -0.66 -7.65
N TRP A 56 3.99 -1.04 -6.85
CA TRP A 56 3.82 -2.01 -5.78
C TRP A 56 4.66 -1.64 -4.56
N GLY A 57 4.22 -2.13 -3.41
CA GLY A 57 4.85 -1.83 -2.12
C GLY A 57 4.24 -0.62 -1.40
N PRO A 58 4.60 -0.45 -0.12
CA PRO A 58 5.50 -1.31 0.62
C PRO A 58 4.87 -2.66 0.99
N LEU A 59 5.70 -3.70 1.11
CA LEU A 59 5.34 -4.89 1.88
C LEU A 59 5.47 -4.53 3.37
N VAL A 60 4.33 -4.46 4.04
CA VAL A 60 4.24 -4.08 5.45
C VAL A 60 4.18 -5.34 6.30
N ILE A 61 5.23 -5.54 7.08
CA ILE A 61 5.35 -6.58 8.11
C ILE A 61 5.29 -5.85 9.46
N PRO A 62 4.16 -5.87 10.18
CA PRO A 62 4.00 -5.11 11.42
C PRO A 62 5.12 -5.39 12.44
N GLY A 63 5.75 -4.32 12.93
CA GLY A 63 6.88 -4.40 13.86
C GLY A 63 8.26 -4.66 13.22
N VAL A 64 8.32 -5.00 11.92
CA VAL A 64 9.56 -5.30 11.19
C VAL A 64 9.87 -4.23 10.15
N THR A 65 8.95 -3.96 9.21
CA THR A 65 9.12 -2.91 8.19
C THR A 65 8.36 -1.63 8.54
N GLY A 66 8.61 -0.55 7.79
CA GLY A 66 7.79 0.66 7.87
C GLY A 66 6.38 0.42 7.33
N CYS A 67 5.38 0.84 8.10
CA CYS A 67 4.00 0.82 7.66
C CYS A 67 3.68 2.03 6.75
N TRP A 68 2.49 2.05 6.15
CA TRP A 68 2.06 3.14 5.25
C TRP A 68 2.09 4.53 5.92
N ALA A 69 1.94 4.58 7.24
CA ALA A 69 1.95 5.81 8.03
C ALA A 69 3.35 6.17 8.60
N CYS A 70 4.39 5.37 8.35
CA CYS A 70 5.74 5.69 8.84
C CYS A 70 6.37 6.86 8.09
N GLN A 71 6.12 6.95 6.78
CA GLN A 71 6.64 7.98 5.89
C GLN A 71 5.52 8.55 5.03
N ARG A 72 5.81 9.69 4.38
CA ARG A 72 4.88 10.31 3.44
C ARG A 72 5.03 9.68 2.06
N LEU A 73 4.21 8.66 1.77
CA LEU A 73 4.21 7.92 0.49
C LEU A 73 3.21 8.44 -0.56
N THR A 74 2.40 9.42 -0.16
CA THR A 74 1.39 10.07 -1.00
C THR A 74 1.39 11.57 -0.75
N ALA A 75 0.86 12.31 -1.73
CA ALA A 75 0.59 13.72 -1.56
C ALA A 75 -0.39 13.94 -0.38
N ARG A 76 -0.28 15.10 0.27
CA ARG A 76 -1.26 15.52 1.28
C ARG A 76 -2.12 16.58 0.62
N ASP A 77 -3.38 16.62 1.00
CA ASP A 77 -4.18 17.82 0.79
C ASP A 77 -3.48 18.99 1.50
N SER A 78 -3.51 20.16 0.86
CA SER A 78 -3.04 21.41 1.45
C SER A 78 -4.25 22.14 2.01
N PRO A 79 -4.65 21.90 3.27
CA PRO A 79 -5.77 22.61 3.86
C PRO A 79 -5.39 24.08 4.04
N GLY A 80 -6.32 24.97 3.74
CA GLY A 80 -6.10 26.41 3.98
C GLY A 80 -7.07 27.33 3.27
N ASN A 81 -7.87 26.82 2.34
CA ASN A 81 -8.90 27.61 1.67
C ASN A 81 -10.09 26.71 1.33
N THR A 82 -11.21 26.91 2.03
CA THR A 82 -12.44 26.12 1.88
C THR A 82 -12.99 26.13 0.46
N GLU A 83 -12.87 27.24 -0.26
CA GLU A 83 -13.33 27.32 -1.65
C GLU A 83 -12.46 26.46 -2.58
N LEU A 84 -11.14 26.51 -2.40
CA LEU A 84 -10.21 25.64 -3.13
C LEU A 84 -10.44 24.16 -2.79
N ASP A 85 -10.68 23.82 -1.52
CA ASP A 85 -10.92 22.44 -1.09
C ASP A 85 -12.18 21.86 -1.75
N ILE A 86 -13.25 22.65 -1.89
CA ILE A 86 -14.48 22.26 -2.60
C ILE A 86 -14.19 21.99 -4.08
N LEU A 87 -13.40 22.86 -4.73
CA LEU A 87 -13.03 22.70 -6.14
C LEU A 87 -12.17 21.45 -6.36
N ILE A 88 -11.16 21.23 -5.52
CA ILE A 88 -10.28 20.06 -5.57
C ILE A 88 -11.11 18.77 -5.38
N SER A 89 -11.97 18.74 -4.37
CA SER A 89 -12.86 17.60 -4.11
C SER A 89 -13.75 17.28 -5.32
N ARG A 90 -14.33 18.32 -5.95
CA ARG A 90 -15.16 18.14 -7.14
C ARG A 90 -14.37 17.59 -8.33
N ILE A 91 -13.14 18.03 -8.55
CA ILE A 91 -12.27 17.51 -9.61
C ILE A 91 -11.93 16.03 -9.33
N ASN A 92 -11.44 15.72 -8.13
CA ASN A 92 -11.02 14.38 -7.74
C ASN A 92 -12.19 13.38 -7.75
N SER A 93 -13.40 13.81 -7.39
CA SER A 93 -14.59 12.94 -7.40
C SER A 93 -14.98 12.42 -8.79
N ARG A 94 -14.52 13.09 -9.86
CA ARG A 94 -14.80 12.74 -11.26
C ARG A 94 -13.62 12.07 -11.95
N TYR A 95 -12.48 12.02 -11.28
CA TYR A 95 -11.28 11.42 -11.84
C TYR A 95 -11.50 9.92 -12.05
N GLN A 96 -11.03 9.44 -13.20
CA GLN A 96 -10.93 8.04 -13.55
C GLN A 96 -9.52 7.83 -14.08
N SER A 97 -8.77 6.93 -13.46
CA SER A 97 -7.41 6.65 -13.93
C SER A 97 -7.46 5.99 -15.31
N PRO A 98 -6.60 6.38 -16.26
CA PRO A 98 -6.48 5.73 -17.56
C PRO A 98 -5.84 4.35 -17.41
N SER A 99 -6.62 3.37 -16.96
CA SER A 99 -6.15 2.00 -16.75
C SER A 99 -5.77 1.35 -18.07
N HIS A 100 -4.56 0.80 -18.15
CA HIS A 100 -4.07 0.11 -19.32
C HIS A 100 -3.31 -1.17 -18.94
N GLY A 101 -3.45 -2.22 -19.77
CA GLY A 101 -2.84 -3.52 -19.52
C GLY A 101 -1.32 -3.46 -19.40
N SER A 102 -0.65 -2.60 -20.17
CA SER A 102 0.81 -2.43 -20.10
C SER A 102 1.31 -1.88 -18.77
N THR A 103 0.45 -1.24 -17.97
CA THR A 103 0.79 -0.70 -16.65
C THR A 103 0.29 -1.63 -15.54
N ASN A 104 -0.92 -2.15 -15.67
CA ASN A 104 -1.50 -3.04 -14.67
C ASN A 104 -0.75 -4.38 -14.59
N MET A 105 -0.40 -4.98 -15.73
CA MET A 105 0.26 -6.29 -15.78
C MET A 105 1.62 -6.29 -15.08
N PRO A 106 2.55 -5.34 -15.32
CA PRO A 106 3.80 -5.28 -14.56
C PRO A 106 3.59 -5.07 -13.06
N ALA A 107 2.65 -4.19 -12.65
CA ALA A 107 2.37 -3.97 -11.22
C ALA A 107 1.94 -5.28 -10.53
N ALA A 108 0.97 -5.99 -11.13
CA ALA A 108 0.47 -7.25 -10.60
C ALA A 108 1.55 -8.35 -10.61
N ALA A 109 2.35 -8.46 -11.68
CA ALA A 109 3.39 -9.48 -11.80
C ALA A 109 4.51 -9.28 -10.76
N LEU A 110 5.00 -8.05 -10.61
CA LEU A 110 6.08 -7.71 -9.67
C LEU A 110 5.61 -7.79 -8.21
N ALA A 111 4.37 -7.36 -7.92
CA ALA A 111 3.76 -7.56 -6.60
C ALA A 111 3.62 -9.04 -6.26
N SER A 112 3.14 -9.86 -7.20
CA SER A 112 2.99 -11.31 -7.01
C SER A 112 4.34 -11.99 -6.78
N LEU A 113 5.39 -11.55 -7.48
CA LEU A 113 6.74 -12.06 -7.27
C LEU A 113 7.26 -11.73 -5.86
N ASP A 114 6.98 -10.54 -5.33
CA ASP A 114 7.32 -10.19 -3.94
C ASP A 114 6.53 -11.03 -2.93
N VAL A 115 5.25 -11.31 -3.19
CA VAL A 115 4.45 -12.23 -2.35
C VAL A 115 5.05 -13.63 -2.36
N LEU A 116 5.40 -14.18 -3.54
CA LEU A 116 6.00 -15.51 -3.65
C LEU A 116 7.33 -15.61 -2.92
N LYS A 117 8.21 -14.61 -3.07
CA LYS A 117 9.49 -14.54 -2.36
C LYS A 117 9.30 -14.46 -0.85
N TYR A 118 8.34 -13.66 -0.39
CA TYR A 118 8.03 -13.53 1.04
C TYR A 118 7.50 -14.84 1.63
N LEU A 119 6.46 -15.43 1.01
CA LEU A 119 5.85 -16.67 1.51
C LEU A 119 6.76 -17.88 1.35
N GLY A 120 7.57 -17.91 0.30
CA GLY A 120 8.49 -19.00 0.02
C GLY A 120 9.84 -18.88 0.74
N GLY A 121 10.14 -17.76 1.40
CA GLY A 121 11.41 -17.55 2.08
C GLY A 121 12.63 -17.63 1.16
N PHE A 122 12.51 -17.12 -0.08
CA PHE A 122 13.59 -17.17 -1.07
C PHE A 122 13.77 -15.85 -1.80
N GLY A 123 15.00 -15.61 -2.28
CA GLY A 123 15.35 -14.40 -3.02
C GLY A 123 15.14 -13.12 -2.20
N SER A 124 15.20 -11.98 -2.89
CA SER A 124 15.02 -10.67 -2.26
C SER A 124 13.68 -10.04 -2.66
N VAL A 125 12.83 -9.82 -1.65
CA VAL A 125 11.59 -9.05 -1.77
C VAL A 125 11.94 -7.59 -2.00
N GLN A 126 11.50 -7.02 -3.13
CA GLN A 126 11.92 -5.69 -3.57
C GLN A 126 11.20 -4.58 -2.81
N SER A 127 9.93 -4.77 -2.45
CA SER A 127 9.11 -3.77 -1.78
C SER A 127 9.27 -3.68 -0.25
N LEU A 128 10.29 -4.32 0.34
CA LEU A 128 10.60 -4.15 1.76
C LEU A 128 11.10 -2.73 2.03
N ASN A 129 10.44 -2.02 2.95
CA ASN A 129 10.75 -0.63 3.32
C ASN A 129 10.79 0.35 2.15
N ARG A 130 10.06 0.08 1.06
CA ARG A 130 9.93 1.01 -0.07
C ARG A 130 8.70 0.74 -0.91
N LYS A 131 8.22 1.80 -1.57
CA LYS A 131 7.22 1.74 -2.64
C LYS A 131 7.95 1.91 -3.96
N VAL A 132 7.74 0.98 -4.89
CA VAL A 132 8.45 0.94 -6.18
C VAL A 132 7.49 1.37 -7.29
N GLY A 133 7.96 2.22 -8.19
CA GLY A 133 7.27 2.66 -9.39
C GLY A 133 8.03 2.28 -10.65
N LEU A 134 7.35 1.66 -11.62
CA LEU A 134 7.85 1.45 -12.97
C LEU A 134 7.12 2.38 -13.93
N TRP A 135 7.85 3.35 -14.47
CA TRP A 135 7.39 4.27 -15.50
C TRP A 135 7.37 3.54 -16.85
N THR A 136 6.17 3.29 -17.37
CA THR A 136 6.02 2.45 -18.57
C THR A 136 6.37 3.17 -19.87
N HIS A 137 6.36 4.50 -19.89
CA HIS A 137 6.66 5.29 -21.08
C HIS A 137 8.17 5.45 -21.37
N GLU A 138 9.03 5.22 -20.37
CA GLU A 138 10.50 5.39 -20.50
C GLU A 138 11.32 4.25 -19.86
N LEU A 139 10.66 3.19 -19.38
CA LEU A 139 11.29 2.03 -18.73
C LEU A 139 12.20 2.41 -17.54
N ARG A 140 11.74 3.35 -16.71
CA ARG A 140 12.46 3.81 -15.52
C ARG A 140 11.87 3.21 -14.24
N LEU A 141 12.74 2.77 -13.33
CA LEU A 141 12.36 2.45 -11.96
C LEU A 141 12.59 3.65 -11.05
N ASP A 142 11.64 3.88 -10.15
CA ASP A 142 11.71 4.86 -9.09
C ASP A 142 11.33 4.21 -7.76
N GLU A 143 11.87 4.70 -6.65
CA GLU A 143 11.59 4.16 -5.33
C GLU A 143 11.37 5.27 -4.29
N GLN A 144 10.31 5.10 -3.50
CA GLN A 144 10.07 5.93 -2.32
C GLN A 144 10.42 5.11 -1.09
N SER A 145 11.46 5.55 -0.38
CA SER A 145 11.90 4.93 0.86
C SER A 145 10.83 5.03 1.95
N SER A 146 10.54 3.91 2.60
CA SER A 146 9.55 3.75 3.65
C SER A 146 10.12 3.00 4.87
N PRO A 147 11.24 3.46 5.47
CA PRO A 147 11.80 2.81 6.64
C PRO A 147 10.85 2.91 7.82
N ARG A 148 10.97 1.94 8.74
CA ARG A 148 10.25 1.95 10.01
C ARG A 148 10.59 3.21 10.79
N ASN A 149 9.55 3.91 11.23
CA ASN A 149 9.65 5.08 12.10
C ASN A 149 9.21 4.71 13.53
N PRO A 150 10.12 4.71 14.53
CA PRO A 150 9.78 4.44 15.94
C PRO A 150 8.76 5.42 16.54
N GLU A 151 8.65 6.62 15.99
CA GLU A 151 7.68 7.65 16.42
C GLU A 151 6.36 7.57 15.65
N CYS A 152 6.19 6.58 14.77
CA CYS A 152 4.96 6.41 14.00
C CYS A 152 3.77 6.14 14.94
N PRO A 153 2.69 6.94 14.89
CA PRO A 153 1.52 6.73 15.75
C PRO A 153 0.83 5.36 15.56
N ALA A 154 0.96 4.77 14.37
CA ALA A 154 0.35 3.49 14.05
C ALA A 154 1.18 2.30 14.57
N SER A 155 2.50 2.32 14.38
CA SER A 155 3.37 1.14 14.56
C SER A 155 4.62 1.35 15.43
N GLY A 156 4.77 2.54 16.04
CA GLY A 156 5.98 2.95 16.75
C GLY A 156 6.33 2.08 17.95
N SER A 157 5.33 1.69 18.74
CA SER A 157 5.50 0.86 19.95
C SER A 157 5.55 -0.65 19.68
N MET A 158 5.26 -1.09 18.45
CA MET A 158 5.24 -2.52 18.13
C MET A 158 6.64 -3.11 18.17
N ARG A 159 6.78 -4.29 18.76
CA ARG A 159 8.00 -5.11 18.66
C ARG A 159 7.85 -6.07 17.48
N ALA A 160 8.96 -6.41 16.85
CA ALA A 160 8.99 -7.50 15.87
C ALA A 160 8.43 -8.77 16.53
N SER A 161 7.39 -9.34 15.93
CA SER A 161 6.91 -10.68 16.32
C SER A 161 7.98 -11.71 15.95
N SER A 162 8.22 -12.69 16.82
CA SER A 162 9.24 -13.74 16.61
C SER A 162 8.96 -14.69 15.44
N LYS A 163 7.92 -14.43 14.66
CA LYS A 163 7.61 -15.11 13.39
C LYS A 163 8.12 -14.25 12.24
N SER A 164 9.41 -14.39 11.92
CA SER A 164 9.98 -14.23 10.57
C SER A 164 11.47 -13.95 10.71
N SER A 165 12.26 -15.02 10.72
CA SER A 165 13.59 -14.97 10.12
C SER A 165 13.35 -14.82 8.62
N VAL A 166 13.49 -13.60 8.09
CA VAL A 166 13.69 -13.36 6.65
C VAL A 166 15.19 -13.26 6.42
#